data_AF-A0A8G1VL45-F1
#
_entry.id   AF-A0A8G1VL45-F1
#
_cell.length_a   1.000
_cell.length_b   1.000
_cell.length_c   1.000
_cell.angle_alpha   90.00
_cell.angle_beta   90.00
_cell.angle_gamma   90.00
#
_symmetry.space_group_name_H-M   'P 1'
#
loop_
_entity.id
_entity.type
_entity.pdbx_description
1 polymer ?
#
loop_
_entity_poly.entity_id
_entity_poly.type
_entity_poly.pdbx_seq_one_letter_code
_entity_poly.pdbx_strand_id
1 'polypeptide(L)' 'MIISHEQTFGPVVIITAFQTIEQAIEKASNSIHGLRCSIFLQNTEGAHGLARKLRSETV' A
#
# COMPACT_ATOMS: atom_id res chain seq x y z
N MET A 1 -10.12 11.55 3.30
CA MET A 1 -10.93 10.38 3.71
C MET A 1 -10.40 9.93 5.06
N ILE A 2 -11.21 9.95 6.12
CA ILE A 2 -10.74 9.73 7.50
C ILE A 2 -10.41 8.25 7.75
N ILE A 3 -11.29 7.35 7.32
CA ILE A 3 -11.19 5.90 7.62
C ILE A 3 -9.93 5.25 7.00
N SER A 4 -9.38 5.80 5.91
CA SER A 4 -8.17 5.24 5.26
C SER A 4 -6.87 5.46 6.04
N HIS A 5 -6.88 6.34 7.05
CA HIS A 5 -5.72 6.62 7.90
C HIS A 5 -5.90 6.04 9.32
N GLU A 6 -7.03 5.39 9.58
CA GLU A 6 -7.37 4.81 10.88
C GLU A 6 -7.39 3.29 10.81
N GLN A 7 -7.04 2.62 11.91
CA GLN A 7 -7.14 1.17 12.00
C GLN A 7 -8.60 0.77 12.26
N THR A 8 -9.22 0.08 11.31
CA THR A 8 -10.65 -0.26 11.38
C THR A 8 -10.95 -1.38 12.37
N PHE A 9 -9.98 -2.27 12.67
CA PHE A 9 -10.07 -3.42 13.59
C PHE A 9 -11.31 -4.33 13.44
N GLY A 10 -12.03 -4.21 12.33
CA GLY A 10 -13.22 -5.00 11.98
C GLY A 10 -13.11 -5.52 10.55
N PRO A 11 -14.11 -6.28 10.06
CA PRO A 11 -14.09 -6.91 8.74
C PRO A 11 -14.39 -5.89 7.61
N VAL A 12 -13.63 -4.80 7.56
CA VAL A 12 -13.79 -3.69 6.62
C VAL A 12 -12.50 -3.49 5.85
N VAL A 13 -12.58 -3.53 4.52
CA VAL A 13 -11.47 -3.27 3.60
C VAL A 13 -11.80 -2.05 2.75
N ILE A 14 -10.82 -1.16 2.58
CA ILE A 14 -10.96 0.04 1.76
C ILE A 14 -10.29 -0.21 0.41
N ILE A 15 -11.04 0.00 -0.66
CA ILE A 15 -10.53 -0.08 -2.03
C ILE A 15 -10.38 1.34 -2.57
N THR A 16 -9.17 1.68 -3.01
CA THR A 16 -8.86 2.99 -3.60
C THR A 16 -8.29 2.79 -5.00
N ALA A 17 -8.95 3.35 -6.02
CA ALA A 17 -8.44 3.34 -7.37
C ALA A 17 -7.22 4.27 -7.52
N PHE A 18 -6.33 3.91 -8.44
CA PHE A 18 -5.19 4.71 -8.87
C PHE A 18 -5.00 4.56 -10.38
N GLN A 19 -4.29 5.48 -10.99
CA GLN A 19 -4.03 5.51 -12.44
C GLN A 19 -2.58 5.20 -12.79
N THR A 20 -1.64 5.55 -11.92
CA THR A 20 -0.21 5.33 -12.12
C THR A 20 0.41 4.61 -10.92
N ILE A 21 1.54 3.96 -11.16
CA ILE A 21 2.29 3.24 -10.13
C ILE A 21 2.84 4.22 -9.08
N GLU A 22 3.29 5.40 -9.51
CA GLU A 22 3.78 6.46 -8.63
C GLU A 22 2.68 6.92 -7.67
N GLN A 23 1.46 7.09 -8.19
CA GLN A 23 0.29 7.43 -7.38
C GLN A 23 -0.06 6.30 -6.39
N ALA A 24 0.09 5.04 -6.79
CA ALA A 24 -0.13 3.90 -5.90
C ALA A 24 0.88 3.89 -4.74
N ILE A 25 2.16 4.13 -5.02
CA ILE A 25 3.23 4.19 -4.01
C ILE A 25 2.98 5.34 -3.04
N GLU A 26 2.61 6.52 -3.54
CA GLU A 26 2.28 7.69 -2.72
C GLU A 26 1.11 7.38 -1.79
N LYS A 27 -0.01 6.85 -2.34
CA LYS A 27 -1.19 6.48 -1.56
C LYS A 27 -0.89 5.41 -0.51
N ALA A 28 -0.14 4.37 -0.87
CA ALA A 28 0.23 3.29 0.04
C ALA A 28 1.18 3.75 1.16
N SER A 29 2.07 4.69 0.85
CA SER A 29 3.05 5.24 1.80
C SER A 29 2.51 6.45 2.58
N ASN A 30 1.31 6.94 2.27
CA ASN A 30 0.65 8.05 2.95
C ASN A 30 -0.13 7.55 4.18
N SER A 31 0.62 6.99 5.12
CA SER A 31 0.11 6.60 6.44
C SER A 31 1.19 6.87 7.48
N ILE A 32 0.77 7.24 8.68
CA ILE A 32 1.68 7.29 9.84
C ILE A 32 2.02 5.88 10.36
N HIS A 33 1.28 4.87 9.89
CA HIS A 33 1.50 3.47 10.17
C HIS A 33 2.30 2.81 9.04
N GLY A 34 3.06 1.77 9.35
CA GLY A 34 3.93 1.10 8.38
C GLY A 34 4.13 -0.39 8.61
N LEU A 35 3.25 -1.10 9.32
CA LEU A 35 3.50 -2.48 9.74
C LEU A 35 3.69 -3.45 8.56
N ARG A 36 2.71 -3.52 7.66
CA ARG A 36 2.71 -4.48 6.55
C ARG A 36 2.14 -3.89 5.28
N CYS A 37 2.82 -4.13 4.16
CA CYS A 37 2.30 -3.96 2.83
C CYS A 37 2.32 -5.30 2.08
N SER A 38 1.59 -5.41 0.97
CA SER A 38 1.64 -6.58 0.10
C SER A 38 1.39 -6.15 -1.34
N ILE A 39 2.18 -6.69 -2.25
CA ILE A 39 2.12 -6.34 -3.68
C ILE A 39 1.62 -7.55 -4.46
N PHE A 40 0.58 -7.34 -5.27
CA PHE A 40 0.04 -8.35 -6.16
C PHE A 40 0.34 -7.94 -7.60
N LEU A 41 1.32 -8.60 -8.21
CA LEU A 41 1.74 -8.38 -9.59
C LEU A 41 2.09 -9.73 -10.22
N GLN A 42 1.88 -9.87 -11.53
CA GLN A 42 2.32 -11.07 -12.26
C GLN A 42 3.85 -11.11 -12.44
N ASN A 43 4.49 -9.94 -12.58
CA ASN A 43 5.93 -9.82 -12.73
C ASN A 43 6.60 -9.67 -11.35
N THR A 44 7.33 -10.70 -10.94
CA THR A 44 8.03 -10.76 -9.66
C THR A 44 9.18 -9.75 -9.55
N GLU A 45 9.94 -9.49 -10.62
CA GLU A 45 11.00 -8.47 -10.61
C GLU A 45 10.41 -7.07 -10.42
N GLY A 46 9.31 -6.79 -11.11
CA GLY A 46 8.54 -5.55 -10.93
C GLY A 46 8.03 -5.41 -9.50
N ALA A 47 7.50 -6.48 -8.91
CA ALA A 47 7.04 -6.48 -7.53
C ALA A 47 8.18 -6.19 -6.53
N HIS A 48 9.35 -6.83 -6.68
CA HIS A 48 10.51 -6.55 -5.83
C HIS A 48 11.03 -5.12 -5.98
N GLY A 49 11.03 -4.58 -7.21
CA GLY A 49 11.39 -3.18 -7.48
C GLY A 49 10.44 -2.19 -6.79
N LEU A 50 9.14 -2.50 -6.75
CA LEU A 50 8.14 -1.71 -6.04
C LEU A 50 8.26 -1.84 -4.52
N ALA A 51 8.55 -3.03 -4.01
CA ALA A 51 8.68 -3.28 -2.58
C ALA A 51 9.72 -2.36 -1.93
N ARG A 52 10.84 -2.10 -2.61
CA ARG A 52 11.91 -1.20 -2.14
C ARG A 52 11.49 0.28 -2.06
N LYS A 53 10.41 0.67 -2.72
CA LYS A 53 9.92 2.07 -2.76
C LYS A 53 8.85 2.35 -1.71
N LEU A 54 8.31 1.32 -1.05
CA LEU A 54 7.25 1.45 -0.06
C LEU A 54 7.83 1.72 1.33
N ARG A 55 7.12 2.54 2.11
CA ARG A 55 7.45 2.77 3.53
C ARG A 55 6.69 1.79 4.41
N SER A 56 7.25 0.59 4.61
CA SER A 56 6.71 -0.42 5.52
C SER A 56 7.81 -1.29 6.11
N GLU A 57 7.59 -1.84 7.30
CA GLU A 57 8.51 -2.76 7.99
C GLU A 57 8.56 -4.12 7.29
N THR A 58 7.43 -4.60 6.78
CA THR A 58 7.31 -5.87 6.05
C THR A 58 6.54 -5.67 4.75
N VAL A 59 7.04 -6.20 3.63
CA VAL A 59 6.40 -6.15 2.31
C VAL A 59 6.31 -7.55 1.71
#